data_AF-A0AA47M7G1-F1
#
_entry.id   AF-A0AA47M7G1-F1
#
_cell.length_a   1.000
_cell.length_b   1.000
_cell.length_c   1.000
_cell.angle_alpha   90.00
_cell.angle_beta   90.00
_cell.angle_gamma   90.00
#
_symmetry.space_group_name_H-M   'P 1'
#
loop_
_entity.id
_entity.type
_entity.pdbx_description
1 polymer ?
#
loop_
_entity_poly.entity_id
_entity_poly.type
_entity_poly.pdbx_seq_one_letter_code
_entity_poly.pdbx_strand_id
1 'polypeptide(L)'
;MAGWEDHLTTYLRSVFSQETTIKQVIGVLMNLGVDSTQDLIYVAADDLAGALKPIEIRKVLTCINLRLEDDSSSLSTSHCEELSTLDDSCFSDSEDSASQRGPASHARSSASSSLPSSASTTESVGSGCSPLGENNWHYSFNIPWNKIPSTTKKLLEDGKRPSDSQRREVVRVLVAEILAVCNKPGKRHITEIARKMVLQYPTSFRDVIEGQVVGTGYDSLTKQFISRIDNYRRLQAKPARKRLPEDASPTDAKKTKDAYGCVNSDPVLPPGETKQMQKEKQEELLKMFMHKDKDAKKIERLMVETFPSQRRDIMSGPKDTEEILKDWPFLFQEN
;
A
#
# COMPACT_ATOMS: atom_id res chain seq x y z
N MET A 1 31.96 25.94 28.50
CA MET A 1 30.50 26.07 28.62
C MET A 1 30.03 27.22 27.73
N ALA A 2 29.91 27.00 26.40
CA ALA A 2 29.27 27.94 25.45
C ALA A 2 29.20 27.33 24.03
N GLY A 3 28.87 26.04 23.90
CA GLY A 3 28.92 25.36 22.59
C GLY A 3 27.61 25.35 21.82
N TRP A 4 26.46 25.45 22.51
CA TRP A 4 25.15 25.33 21.86
C TRP A 4 24.74 26.62 21.15
N GLU A 5 25.20 27.78 21.63
CA GLU A 5 24.89 29.10 21.07
C GLU A 5 25.44 29.25 19.65
N ASP A 6 26.70 28.90 19.42
CA ASP A 6 27.34 29.01 18.09
C ASP A 6 26.68 28.09 17.05
N HIS A 7 26.35 26.87 17.47
CA HIS A 7 25.63 25.93 16.63
C HIS A 7 24.24 26.47 16.30
N LEU A 8 23.46 26.85 17.31
CA LEU A 8 22.11 27.38 17.10
C LEU A 8 22.14 28.66 16.25
N THR A 9 23.10 29.55 16.47
CA THR A 9 23.29 30.77 15.67
C THR A 9 23.48 30.43 14.19
N THR A 10 24.29 29.42 13.88
CA THR A 10 24.56 28.99 12.50
C THR A 10 23.29 28.53 11.79
N TYR A 11 22.44 27.77 12.48
CA TYR A 11 21.17 27.33 11.91
C TYR A 11 20.13 28.44 11.84
N LEU A 12 20.05 29.30 12.86
CA LEU A 12 19.13 30.45 12.84
C LEU A 12 19.45 31.41 11.69
N ARG A 13 20.71 31.52 11.23
CA ARG A 13 21.06 32.27 10.01
C ARG A 13 20.43 31.71 8.73
N SER A 14 20.09 30.42 8.68
CA SER A 14 19.35 29.84 7.55
C SER A 14 17.87 30.24 7.54
N VAL A 15 17.35 30.67 8.69
CA VAL A 15 15.92 30.95 8.91
C VAL A 15 15.64 32.45 8.96
N PHE A 16 16.55 33.22 9.55
CA PHE A 16 16.44 34.65 9.78
C PHE A 16 17.57 35.40 9.07
N SER A 17 17.19 36.40 8.29
CA SER A 17 18.16 37.30 7.64
C SER A 17 18.68 38.40 8.57
N GLN A 18 17.99 38.68 9.68
CA GLN A 18 18.35 39.72 10.62
C GLN A 18 19.13 39.17 11.81
N GLU A 19 20.39 39.58 11.96
CA GLU A 19 21.27 39.15 13.05
C GLU A 19 20.77 39.61 14.43
N THR A 20 20.05 40.73 14.48
CA THR A 20 19.41 41.24 15.70
C THR A 20 18.35 40.29 16.24
N THR A 21 17.54 39.68 15.35
CA THR A 21 16.53 38.69 15.73
C THR A 21 17.20 37.43 16.30
N ILE A 22 18.29 36.96 15.69
CA ILE A 22 19.02 35.77 16.15
C ILE A 22 19.56 35.98 17.57
N LYS A 23 20.18 37.13 17.83
CA LYS A 23 20.67 37.50 19.18
C LYS A 23 19.53 37.60 20.19
N GLN A 24 18.38 38.12 19.78
CA GLN A 24 17.19 38.19 20.63
C GLN A 24 16.65 36.80 20.98
N VAL A 25 16.61 35.86 20.02
CA VAL A 25 16.20 34.46 20.29
C VAL A 25 17.14 33.80 21.28
N ILE A 26 18.45 33.90 21.07
CA ILE A 26 19.46 33.29 21.95
C ILE A 26 19.35 33.88 23.36
N GLY A 27 19.21 35.19 23.49
CA GLY A 27 19.03 35.84 24.79
C GLY A 27 17.76 35.37 25.54
N VAL A 28 16.66 35.14 24.82
CA VAL A 28 15.44 34.59 25.42
C VAL A 28 15.67 33.16 25.91
N LEU A 29 16.35 32.32 25.13
CA LEU A 29 16.67 30.94 25.51
C LEU A 29 17.60 30.87 26.72
N MET A 30 18.59 31.76 26.80
CA MET A 30 19.45 31.86 27.98
C MET A 30 18.65 32.29 29.22
N ASN A 31 17.73 33.24 29.07
CA ASN A 31 16.86 33.68 30.17
C ASN A 31 15.87 32.59 30.63
N LEU A 32 15.53 31.65 29.75
CA LEU A 32 14.74 30.45 30.08
C LEU A 32 15.56 29.37 30.79
N GLY A 33 16.90 29.52 30.85
CA GLY A 33 17.80 28.59 31.52
C GLY A 33 18.35 27.48 30.62
N VAL A 34 18.30 27.64 29.29
CA VAL A 34 18.94 26.70 28.36
C VAL A 34 20.46 26.80 28.49
N ASP A 35 21.12 25.69 28.87
CA ASP A 35 22.58 25.63 29.02
C ASP A 35 23.24 24.59 28.10
N SER A 36 22.44 23.70 27.48
CA SER A 36 22.87 22.67 26.56
C SER A 36 21.97 22.56 25.31
N THR A 37 22.46 21.87 24.27
CA THR A 37 21.64 21.54 23.10
C THR A 37 20.48 20.59 23.42
N GLN A 38 20.60 19.82 24.51
CA GLN A 38 19.56 18.87 24.93
C GLN A 38 18.35 19.60 25.53
N ASP A 39 18.54 20.77 26.15
CA ASP A 39 17.45 21.50 26.79
C ASP A 39 16.51 22.17 25.78
N LEU A 40 16.97 22.33 24.53
CA LEU A 40 16.18 22.92 23.45
C LEU A 40 14.90 22.13 23.17
N ILE A 41 14.82 20.86 23.56
CA ILE A 41 13.61 20.03 23.40
C ILE A 41 12.46 20.48 24.29
N TYR A 42 12.75 21.17 25.38
CA TYR A 42 11.75 21.62 26.35
C TYR A 42 11.20 23.01 26.02
N VAL A 43 11.73 23.68 24.99
CA VAL A 43 11.29 25.01 24.58
C VAL A 43 9.94 24.92 23.86
N ALA A 44 8.93 25.61 24.39
CA ALA A 44 7.59 25.69 23.81
C ALA A 44 7.38 26.99 23.01
N ALA A 45 6.27 27.03 22.26
CA ALA A 45 5.90 28.21 21.48
C ALA A 45 5.59 29.44 22.36
N ASP A 46 5.02 29.20 23.53
CA ASP A 46 4.62 30.26 24.47
C ASP A 46 5.83 30.96 25.09
N ASP A 47 6.94 30.24 25.28
CA ASP A 47 8.19 30.79 25.82
C ASP A 47 8.83 31.83 24.89
N LEU A 48 8.56 31.71 23.58
CA LEU A 48 9.07 32.62 22.55
C LEU A 48 8.04 33.69 22.13
N ALA A 49 6.80 33.61 22.63
CA ALA A 49 5.69 34.47 22.24
C ALA A 49 5.89 35.96 22.60
N GLY A 50 6.69 36.24 23.64
CA GLY A 50 7.02 37.61 24.05
C GLY A 50 8.09 38.29 23.20
N ALA A 51 8.86 37.53 22.41
CA ALA A 51 10.02 38.04 21.68
C ALA A 51 9.90 37.96 20.16
N LEU A 52 9.08 37.04 19.64
CA LEU A 52 8.98 36.74 18.22
C LEU A 52 7.52 36.73 17.75
N LYS A 53 7.31 36.95 16.45
CA LYS A 53 5.99 36.76 15.84
C LYS A 53 5.64 35.27 15.76
N PRO A 54 4.35 34.90 15.73
CA PRO A 54 3.93 33.48 15.70
C PRO A 54 4.56 32.64 14.58
N ILE A 55 4.83 33.24 13.41
CA ILE A 55 5.48 32.54 12.29
C ILE A 55 6.97 32.31 12.55
N GLU A 56 7.63 33.26 13.19
CA GLU A 56 9.05 33.19 13.52
C GLU A 56 9.29 32.12 14.60
N ILE A 57 8.41 32.05 15.59
CA ILE A 57 8.40 31.00 16.62
C ILE A 57 8.31 29.61 15.99
N ARG A 58 7.35 29.41 15.06
CA ARG A 58 7.20 28.11 14.37
C ARG A 58 8.46 27.75 13.60
N LYS A 59 9.11 28.70 12.95
CA LYS A 59 10.37 28.46 12.23
C LYS A 59 11.51 28.07 13.18
N VAL A 60 11.62 28.73 14.35
CA VAL A 60 12.61 28.37 15.39
C VAL A 60 12.37 26.95 15.89
N LEU A 61 11.13 26.61 16.27
CA LEU A 61 10.80 25.27 16.77
C LEU A 61 11.03 24.17 15.72
N THR A 62 10.70 24.44 14.45
CA THR A 62 11.04 23.50 13.37
C THR A 62 12.55 23.32 13.24
N CYS A 63 13.33 24.40 13.35
CA CYS A 63 14.79 24.33 13.29
C CYS A 63 15.39 23.52 14.45
N ILE A 64 14.84 23.67 15.66
CA ILE A 64 15.23 22.87 16.83
C ILE A 64 14.83 21.40 16.65
N ASN A 65 13.64 21.11 16.12
CA ASN A 65 13.20 19.72 15.91
C ASN A 65 13.98 19.01 14.79
N LEU A 66 14.38 19.71 13.73
CA LEU A 66 15.26 19.16 12.69
C LEU A 66 16.62 18.74 13.26
N ARG A 67 17.09 19.38 14.34
CA ARG A 67 18.32 18.98 15.03
C ARG A 67 18.21 17.63 15.74
N LEU A 68 17.03 17.27 16.25
CA LEU A 68 16.82 16.00 16.95
C LEU A 68 16.94 14.80 16.01
N GLU A 69 16.63 14.98 14.73
CA GLU A 69 16.76 13.93 13.72
C GLU A 69 18.22 13.76 13.25
N ASP A 70 19.01 14.83 13.19
CA ASP A 70 20.44 14.76 12.82
C ASP A 70 21.31 14.15 13.93
N ASP A 71 21.11 14.50 15.21
CA ASP A 71 21.94 13.96 16.31
C ASP A 71 21.62 12.48 16.62
N SER A 72 20.41 11.99 16.33
CA SER A 72 20.03 10.57 16.48
C SER A 72 20.75 9.61 15.52
N SER A 73 21.36 10.12 14.45
CA SER A 73 22.10 9.30 13.49
C SER A 73 23.56 9.02 13.90
N SER A 74 24.02 9.55 15.05
CA SER A 74 25.42 9.49 15.48
C SER A 74 25.70 8.65 16.75
N LEU A 75 24.69 8.09 17.42
CA LEU A 75 24.90 7.14 18.53
C LEU A 75 24.44 5.73 18.15
N SER A 76 25.33 4.97 17.51
CA SER A 76 25.20 3.52 17.37
C SER A 76 26.58 2.87 17.35
N THR A 77 27.36 3.03 18.42
CA THR A 77 28.49 2.11 18.70
C THR A 77 28.89 2.15 20.17
N SER A 78 28.37 1.23 21.00
CA SER A 78 29.16 0.61 22.07
C SER A 78 28.54 -0.71 22.53
N HIS A 79 29.18 -1.78 22.06
CA HIS A 79 29.37 -3.10 22.65
C HIS A 79 28.95 -3.31 24.13
N CYS A 80 28.24 -4.39 24.41
CA CYS A 80 28.36 -5.22 25.63
C CYS A 80 27.91 -6.65 25.25
N GLU A 81 28.87 -7.57 25.20
CA GLU A 81 28.62 -9.02 25.16
C GLU A 81 28.37 -9.56 26.58
N GLU A 82 27.64 -10.67 26.61
CA GLU A 82 27.77 -11.78 27.54
C GLU A 82 27.23 -11.63 28.98
N LEU A 83 26.06 -12.23 29.22
CA LEU A 83 25.95 -13.32 30.21
C LEU A 83 24.65 -14.11 30.04
N SER A 84 24.83 -15.40 29.88
CA SER A 84 23.85 -16.48 29.89
C SER A 84 23.32 -16.75 31.32
N THR A 85 22.03 -17.07 31.45
CA THR A 85 21.53 -18.29 32.13
C THR A 85 19.99 -18.38 32.11
N LEU A 86 19.53 -19.49 31.52
CA LEU A 86 18.34 -20.33 31.77
C LEU A 86 17.41 -20.01 32.96
N ASP A 87 16.10 -19.92 32.69
CA ASP A 87 14.99 -20.78 33.18
C ASP A 87 13.70 -20.41 32.41
N ASP A 88 12.98 -21.33 31.77
CA ASP A 88 12.04 -22.35 32.23
C ASP A 88 10.56 -21.88 32.21
N SER A 89 9.84 -22.54 31.29
CA SER A 89 8.43 -22.85 31.10
C SER A 89 7.23 -22.08 31.72
N CYS A 90 6.13 -22.25 30.96
CA CYS A 90 4.70 -22.18 31.32
C CYS A 90 4.05 -20.79 31.41
N PHE A 91 2.76 -20.60 31.16
CA PHE A 91 1.69 -21.20 30.36
C PHE A 91 0.49 -20.23 30.56
N SER A 92 -0.46 -20.22 29.62
CA SER A 92 -1.83 -19.70 29.75
C SER A 92 -2.15 -18.21 29.61
N ASP A 93 -2.91 -17.96 28.54
CA ASP A 93 -4.03 -17.03 28.39
C ASP A 93 -4.86 -16.78 29.67
N SER A 94 -5.37 -15.55 29.82
CA SER A 94 -6.81 -15.28 29.92
C SER A 94 -7.11 -13.78 29.88
N GLU A 95 -8.24 -13.48 29.24
CA GLU A 95 -8.90 -12.19 29.07
C GLU A 95 -9.42 -11.61 30.41
N ASP A 96 -9.62 -10.29 30.51
CA ASP A 96 -10.96 -9.66 30.55
C ASP A 96 -10.96 -8.22 31.12
N SER A 97 -11.77 -7.38 30.47
CA SER A 97 -12.59 -6.24 30.91
C SER A 97 -12.13 -5.10 31.84
N ALA A 98 -12.22 -3.90 31.24
CA ALA A 98 -13.03 -2.73 31.64
C ALA A 98 -12.87 -2.03 33.02
N SER A 99 -12.53 -0.73 33.00
CA SER A 99 -13.45 0.38 33.35
C SER A 99 -12.76 1.71 33.74
N GLN A 100 -13.30 2.81 33.16
CA GLN A 100 -13.59 4.13 33.78
C GLN A 100 -12.40 4.98 34.29
N ARG A 101 -12.33 6.32 34.13
CA ARG A 101 -13.31 7.41 34.24
C ARG A 101 -12.68 8.71 33.68
N GLY A 102 -13.50 9.65 33.19
CA GLY A 102 -13.11 11.05 32.87
C GLY A 102 -12.88 11.91 34.12
N PRO A 103 -13.03 13.27 34.12
CA PRO A 103 -13.94 14.04 33.27
C PRO A 103 -13.48 15.47 32.83
N ALA A 104 -14.42 16.17 32.17
CA ALA A 104 -14.67 17.62 32.21
C ALA A 104 -13.72 18.55 31.41
N SER A 105 -14.15 19.64 30.75
CA SER A 105 -15.47 20.25 30.53
C SER A 105 -15.29 21.55 29.71
N HIS A 106 -16.37 22.01 29.06
CA HIS A 106 -16.67 23.39 28.64
C HIS A 106 -15.81 24.02 27.52
N ALA A 107 -16.29 24.94 26.67
CA ALA A 107 -17.60 25.37 26.18
C ALA A 107 -17.33 26.52 25.19
N ARG A 108 -18.21 26.69 24.19
CA ARG A 108 -18.63 27.99 23.57
C ARG A 108 -17.66 28.67 22.59
N SER A 109 -18.03 28.77 21.30
CA SER A 109 -18.74 29.91 20.65
C SER A 109 -17.79 31.09 20.35
N SER A 110 -17.85 31.87 19.27
CA SER A 110 -18.59 31.98 18.01
C SER A 110 -17.97 33.19 17.28
N ALA A 111 -18.11 33.26 15.95
CA ALA A 111 -18.11 34.49 15.13
C ALA A 111 -16.77 35.28 15.04
N SER A 112 -16.40 36.00 13.97
CA SER A 112 -16.92 36.31 12.63
C SER A 112 -15.89 37.24 11.95
N SER A 113 -15.93 37.34 10.62
CA SER A 113 -15.40 38.45 9.76
C SER A 113 -13.87 38.65 9.75
N SER A 114 -13.17 38.98 8.66
CA SER A 114 -13.53 39.64 7.40
C SER A 114 -12.37 39.44 6.39
N LEU A 115 -12.70 39.40 5.09
CA LEU A 115 -11.78 39.66 3.97
C LEU A 115 -11.38 41.15 3.95
N PRO A 116 -10.26 41.52 3.27
CA PRO A 116 -10.38 41.95 1.87
C PRO A 116 -9.23 41.51 0.92
N SER A 117 -9.66 41.14 -0.29
CA SER A 117 -9.21 41.51 -1.64
C SER A 117 -7.73 41.77 -2.02
N SER A 118 -7.31 40.99 -3.02
CA SER A 118 -6.75 41.38 -4.35
C SER A 118 -5.36 42.03 -4.49
N ALA A 119 -4.47 41.37 -5.25
CA ALA A 119 -3.94 41.87 -6.54
C ALA A 119 -3.06 40.83 -7.29
N SER A 120 -3.24 40.80 -8.61
CA SER A 120 -2.53 40.10 -9.70
C SER A 120 -1.02 40.43 -9.72
N THR A 121 -0.07 39.77 -10.41
CA THR A 121 0.07 39.30 -11.81
C THR A 121 1.52 38.74 -11.87
N THR A 122 1.86 37.62 -12.50
CA THR A 122 2.32 37.53 -13.91
C THR A 122 2.87 36.11 -14.13
N GLU A 123 2.62 35.56 -15.32
CA GLU A 123 3.19 34.31 -15.80
C GLU A 123 4.61 34.52 -16.34
N SER A 124 5.49 33.53 -16.14
CA SER A 124 6.63 33.30 -17.02
C SER A 124 6.91 31.80 -17.10
N VAL A 125 6.83 31.30 -18.33
CA VAL A 125 7.07 29.93 -18.77
C VAL A 125 8.57 29.72 -18.98
N GLY A 126 9.12 28.60 -18.49
CA GLY A 126 10.51 28.22 -18.76
C GLY A 126 10.95 26.92 -18.07
N SER A 127 10.84 25.82 -18.82
CA SER A 127 11.23 24.43 -18.54
C SER A 127 12.59 24.21 -17.86
N GLY A 128 12.67 23.24 -16.93
CA GLY A 128 13.95 22.67 -16.46
C GLY A 128 13.80 21.83 -15.18
N CYS A 129 14.24 20.58 -15.22
CA CYS A 129 14.05 19.56 -14.18
C CYS A 129 14.83 19.83 -12.87
N SER A 130 14.10 19.80 -11.74
CA SER A 130 14.47 19.55 -10.32
C SER A 130 15.71 20.23 -9.69
N PRO A 131 15.52 20.85 -8.53
CA PRO A 131 15.93 20.19 -7.27
C PRO A 131 14.81 20.21 -6.24
N LEU A 132 14.68 19.16 -5.42
CA LEU A 132 13.81 19.00 -4.23
C LEU A 132 13.03 20.25 -3.77
N GLY A 133 12.03 20.65 -4.55
CA GLY A 133 11.03 21.63 -4.18
C GLY A 133 9.82 20.84 -3.73
N GLU A 134 9.38 21.05 -2.49
CA GLU A 134 8.09 20.54 -2.03
C GLU A 134 7.02 20.98 -3.03
N ASN A 135 6.61 20.05 -3.89
CA ASN A 135 5.77 20.38 -5.03
C ASN A 135 4.33 20.52 -4.52
N ASN A 136 4.03 21.71 -4.00
CA ASN A 136 2.81 22.06 -3.28
C ASN A 136 1.57 22.22 -4.18
N TRP A 137 1.62 21.71 -5.41
CA TRP A 137 0.53 21.77 -6.40
C TRP A 137 -0.80 21.23 -5.85
N HIS A 138 -0.75 20.27 -4.93
CA HIS A 138 -1.91 19.66 -4.30
C HIS A 138 -2.77 20.67 -3.51
N TYR A 139 -2.20 21.76 -3.01
CA TYR A 139 -2.94 22.87 -2.39
C TYR A 139 -3.67 23.74 -3.42
N SER A 140 -3.16 23.85 -4.63
CA SER A 140 -3.81 24.59 -5.73
C SER A 140 -4.65 23.69 -6.64
N PHE A 141 -4.62 22.36 -6.44
CA PHE A 141 -5.41 21.42 -7.21
C PHE A 141 -6.91 21.67 -6.97
N ASN A 142 -7.61 22.01 -8.05
CA ASN A 142 -9.05 22.16 -8.08
C ASN A 142 -9.70 20.83 -8.43
N ILE A 143 -10.61 20.37 -7.57
CA ILE A 143 -11.31 19.10 -7.77
C ILE A 143 -12.30 19.27 -8.94
N PRO A 144 -12.17 18.52 -10.04
CA PRO A 144 -13.01 18.66 -11.23
C PRO A 144 -14.40 18.03 -11.03
N TRP A 145 -15.23 18.66 -10.21
CA TRP A 145 -16.60 18.22 -9.92
C TRP A 145 -17.49 18.16 -11.17
N ASN A 146 -17.14 18.88 -12.24
CA ASN A 146 -17.81 18.85 -13.54
C ASN A 146 -17.57 17.55 -14.32
N LYS A 147 -16.49 16.82 -14.05
CA LYS A 147 -16.18 15.53 -14.70
C LYS A 147 -16.78 14.32 -13.99
N ILE A 148 -17.37 14.54 -12.81
CA ILE A 148 -18.06 13.49 -12.05
C ILE A 148 -19.43 13.23 -12.67
N PRO A 149 -19.89 11.96 -12.78
CA PRO A 149 -21.20 11.63 -13.30
C PRO A 149 -22.31 12.44 -12.63
N SER A 150 -23.22 13.00 -13.43
CA SER A 150 -24.29 13.89 -12.95
C SER A 150 -25.19 13.22 -11.90
N THR A 151 -25.40 11.91 -12.00
CA THR A 151 -26.13 11.10 -11.01
C THR A 151 -25.47 11.14 -9.65
N THR A 152 -24.16 10.89 -9.59
CA THR A 152 -23.38 10.94 -8.34
C THR A 152 -23.25 12.37 -7.85
N LYS A 153 -23.07 13.36 -8.74
CA LYS A 153 -22.98 14.77 -8.34
C LYS A 153 -24.25 15.25 -7.63
N LYS A 154 -25.44 14.95 -8.18
CA LYS A 154 -26.72 15.27 -7.52
C LYS A 154 -26.83 14.61 -6.14
N LEU A 155 -26.39 13.36 -6.01
CA LEU A 155 -26.39 12.65 -4.73
C LEU A 155 -25.50 13.33 -3.68
N LEU A 156 -24.36 13.89 -4.09
CA LEU A 156 -23.47 14.66 -3.23
C LEU A 156 -24.09 16.00 -2.82
N GLU A 157 -24.78 16.68 -3.74
CA GLU A 157 -25.53 17.92 -3.47
C GLU A 157 -26.69 17.68 -2.48
N ASP A 158 -27.35 16.52 -2.57
CA ASP A 158 -28.35 16.06 -1.60
C ASP A 158 -27.75 15.66 -0.24
N GLY A 159 -26.42 15.68 -0.09
CA GLY A 159 -25.71 15.29 1.13
C GLY A 159 -25.77 13.79 1.43
N LYS A 160 -26.17 12.96 0.45
CA LYS A 160 -26.28 11.51 0.61
C LYS A 160 -24.94 10.81 0.36
N ARG A 161 -24.71 9.70 1.04
CA ARG A 161 -23.50 8.87 0.88
C ARG A 161 -23.57 8.09 -0.44
N PRO A 162 -22.59 8.22 -1.35
CA PRO A 162 -22.52 7.40 -2.56
C PRO A 162 -22.39 5.92 -2.24
N SER A 163 -23.00 5.09 -3.09
CA SER A 163 -22.73 3.64 -3.09
C SER A 163 -21.26 3.36 -3.41
N ASP A 164 -20.77 2.18 -3.05
CA ASP A 164 -19.37 1.83 -3.29
C ASP A 164 -18.99 1.86 -4.78
N SER A 165 -19.92 1.52 -5.68
CA SER A 165 -19.69 1.61 -7.12
C SER A 165 -19.52 3.06 -7.58
N GLN A 166 -20.42 3.96 -7.17
CA GLN A 166 -20.36 5.38 -7.47
C GLN A 166 -19.10 6.02 -6.86
N ARG A 167 -18.74 5.65 -5.63
CA ARG A 167 -17.50 6.12 -4.99
C ARG A 167 -16.27 5.70 -5.79
N ARG A 168 -16.17 4.44 -6.22
CA ARG A 168 -15.07 3.96 -7.08
C ARG A 168 -15.01 4.71 -8.40
N GLU A 169 -16.15 5.05 -9.00
CA GLU A 169 -16.21 5.83 -10.23
C GLU A 169 -15.66 7.25 -10.05
N VAL A 170 -16.08 7.95 -8.99
CA VAL A 170 -15.53 9.25 -8.59
C VAL A 170 -14.02 9.19 -8.41
N VAL A 171 -13.53 8.19 -7.67
CA VAL A 171 -12.09 7.97 -7.46
C VAL A 171 -11.36 7.73 -8.78
N ARG A 172 -11.92 6.95 -9.71
CA ARG A 172 -11.32 6.71 -11.04
C ARG A 172 -11.15 7.99 -11.84
N VAL A 173 -12.19 8.82 -11.91
CA VAL A 173 -12.15 10.11 -12.63
C VAL A 173 -11.08 11.00 -12.00
N LEU A 174 -11.10 11.15 -10.68
CA LEU A 174 -10.17 12.04 -9.98
C LEU A 174 -8.72 11.58 -10.08
N VAL A 175 -8.44 10.28 -10.00
CA VAL A 175 -7.08 9.77 -10.19
C VAL A 175 -6.55 10.07 -11.58
N ALA A 176 -7.39 9.97 -12.63
CA ALA A 176 -6.96 10.31 -13.98
C ALA A 176 -6.52 11.78 -14.08
N GLU A 177 -7.27 12.69 -13.44
CA GLU A 177 -6.97 14.12 -13.39
C GLU A 177 -5.73 14.43 -12.54
N ILE A 178 -5.57 13.75 -11.40
CA ILE A 178 -4.37 13.85 -10.56
C ILE A 178 -3.13 13.41 -11.35
N LEU A 179 -3.21 12.28 -12.05
CA LEU A 179 -2.10 11.74 -12.84
C LEU A 179 -1.75 12.62 -14.05
N ALA A 180 -2.72 13.36 -14.59
CA ALA A 180 -2.49 14.36 -15.62
C ALA A 180 -1.66 15.56 -15.12
N VAL A 181 -1.79 15.92 -13.83
CA VAL A 181 -1.01 16.99 -13.20
C VAL A 181 0.36 16.47 -12.73
N CYS A 182 0.39 15.32 -12.08
CA CYS A 182 1.61 14.72 -11.54
C CYS A 182 1.62 13.22 -11.84
N ASN A 183 2.59 12.75 -12.63
CA ASN A 183 2.69 11.33 -13.01
C ASN A 183 3.01 10.41 -11.81
N LYS A 184 3.64 10.95 -10.75
CA LYS A 184 4.02 10.21 -9.54
C LYS A 184 3.61 10.97 -8.28
N PRO A 185 2.30 11.06 -7.99
CA PRO A 185 1.85 11.77 -6.80
C PRO A 185 2.26 10.96 -5.56
N GLY A 186 2.94 11.63 -4.62
CA GLY A 186 3.25 11.09 -3.29
C GLY A 186 2.03 11.12 -2.35
N LYS A 187 2.10 10.37 -1.24
CA LYS A 187 1.00 10.22 -0.27
C LYS A 187 0.45 11.56 0.26
N ARG A 188 1.32 12.53 0.55
CA ARG A 188 0.93 13.87 1.05
C ARG A 188 -0.06 14.57 0.10
N HIS A 189 0.23 14.56 -1.20
CA HIS A 189 -0.64 15.15 -2.23
C HIS A 189 -2.04 14.52 -2.22
N ILE A 190 -2.09 13.19 -2.19
CA ILE A 190 -3.33 12.43 -2.23
C ILE A 190 -4.17 12.65 -0.98
N THR A 191 -3.50 12.70 0.17
CA THR A 191 -4.12 12.92 1.48
C THR A 191 -4.80 14.29 1.53
N GLU A 192 -4.13 15.34 1.07
CA GLU A 192 -4.70 16.69 1.03
C GLU A 192 -5.88 16.79 0.06
N ILE A 193 -5.82 16.13 -1.10
CA ILE A 193 -6.95 16.12 -2.05
C ILE A 193 -8.15 15.39 -1.44
N ALA A 194 -7.92 14.26 -0.75
CA ALA A 194 -8.98 13.55 -0.03
C ALA A 194 -9.60 14.43 1.07
N ARG A 195 -8.76 15.14 1.84
CA ARG A 195 -9.21 16.11 2.85
C ARG A 195 -10.11 17.18 2.24
N LYS A 196 -9.70 17.80 1.12
CA LYS A 196 -10.52 18.80 0.40
C LYS A 196 -11.87 18.25 -0.07
N MET A 197 -11.91 17.01 -0.56
CA MET A 197 -13.18 16.38 -0.95
C MET A 197 -14.13 16.19 0.24
N VAL A 198 -13.61 15.74 1.38
CA VAL A 198 -14.40 15.56 2.61
C VAL A 198 -14.84 16.90 3.19
N LEU A 199 -14.04 17.96 3.04
CA LEU A 199 -14.47 19.31 3.42
C LEU A 199 -15.62 19.81 2.54
N GLN A 200 -15.62 19.49 1.24
CA GLN A 200 -16.68 19.90 0.33
C GLN A 200 -17.99 19.12 0.58
N TYR A 201 -17.90 17.81 0.79
CA TYR A 201 -19.07 16.94 1.02
C TYR A 201 -18.86 16.04 2.25
N PRO A 202 -18.96 16.62 3.46
CA PRO A 202 -18.64 15.90 4.70
C PRO A 202 -19.59 14.73 4.96
N THR A 203 -20.90 14.89 4.74
CA THR A 203 -21.87 13.81 4.97
C THR A 203 -21.68 12.65 3.98
N SER A 204 -21.22 12.94 2.77
CA SER A 204 -21.06 11.96 1.70
C SER A 204 -19.76 11.17 1.78
N PHE A 205 -18.64 11.82 2.11
CA PHE A 205 -17.31 11.19 2.03
C PHE A 205 -16.62 10.99 3.38
N ARG A 206 -17.06 11.62 4.47
CA ARG A 206 -16.39 11.47 5.77
C ARG A 206 -16.50 10.03 6.27
N ASP A 207 -15.45 9.56 6.93
CA ASP A 207 -15.40 8.26 7.58
C ASP A 207 -16.11 8.37 8.92
N VAL A 208 -17.38 7.94 8.95
CA VAL A 208 -18.22 7.93 10.14
C VAL A 208 -18.72 6.50 10.37
N ILE A 209 -18.49 5.99 11.58
CA ILE A 209 -19.03 4.72 12.07
C ILE A 209 -19.82 5.06 13.33
N GLU A 210 -21.10 4.68 13.37
CA GLU A 210 -21.98 4.91 14.53
C GLU A 210 -22.04 6.38 15.00
N GLY A 211 -21.96 7.33 14.06
CA GLY A 211 -21.98 8.77 14.35
C GLY A 211 -20.65 9.35 14.82
N GLN A 212 -19.62 8.53 15.02
CA GLN A 212 -18.27 8.98 15.38
C GLN A 212 -17.37 9.06 14.15
N VAL A 213 -16.55 10.11 14.08
CA VAL A 213 -15.54 10.26 13.03
C VAL A 213 -14.38 9.33 13.31
N VAL A 214 -14.06 8.46 12.36
CA VAL A 214 -12.98 7.48 12.48
C VAL A 214 -11.68 8.06 11.92
N GLY A 215 -10.62 8.00 12.71
CA GLY A 215 -9.29 8.48 12.32
C GLY A 215 -9.30 9.96 11.95
N THR A 216 -8.74 10.30 10.79
CA THR A 216 -8.75 11.68 10.27
C THR A 216 -10.07 12.05 9.59
N GLY A 217 -10.96 11.08 9.38
CA GLY A 217 -12.23 11.25 8.69
C GLY A 217 -12.15 11.18 7.16
N TYR A 218 -10.96 11.02 6.57
CA TYR A 218 -10.75 10.90 5.12
C TYR A 218 -9.75 9.78 4.74
N ASP A 219 -9.44 8.89 5.69
CA ASP A 219 -8.45 7.83 5.54
C ASP A 219 -8.91 6.78 4.53
N SER A 220 -10.19 6.42 4.53
CA SER A 220 -10.73 5.43 3.59
C SER A 220 -10.65 5.92 2.14
N LEU A 221 -10.91 7.22 1.93
CA LEU A 221 -10.83 7.85 0.63
C LEU A 221 -9.37 7.96 0.17
N THR A 222 -8.46 8.31 1.07
CA THR A 222 -7.01 8.33 0.82
C THR A 222 -6.51 6.95 0.39
N LYS A 223 -6.91 5.89 1.10
CA LYS A 223 -6.57 4.50 0.74
C LYS A 223 -7.07 4.14 -0.65
N GLN A 224 -8.32 4.47 -0.98
CA GLN A 224 -8.89 4.21 -2.31
C GLN A 224 -8.11 4.90 -3.43
N PHE A 225 -7.69 6.16 -3.22
CA PHE A 225 -6.84 6.86 -4.18
C PHE A 225 -5.48 6.17 -4.37
N ILE A 226 -4.80 5.84 -3.27
CA ILE A 226 -3.49 5.16 -3.31
C ILE A 226 -3.62 3.83 -4.05
N SER A 227 -4.57 2.97 -3.67
CA SER A 227 -4.79 1.68 -4.33
C SER A 227 -5.09 1.83 -5.81
N ARG A 228 -5.87 2.84 -6.21
CA ARG A 228 -6.18 3.08 -7.62
C ARG A 228 -4.94 3.53 -8.41
N ILE A 229 -4.11 4.41 -7.84
CA ILE A 229 -2.86 4.86 -8.44
C ILE A 229 -1.88 3.69 -8.58
N ASP A 230 -1.75 2.85 -7.56
CA ASP A 230 -0.87 1.68 -7.62
C ASP A 230 -1.36 0.66 -8.66
N ASN A 231 -2.67 0.42 -8.74
CA ASN A 231 -3.25 -0.41 -9.79
C ASN A 231 -3.00 0.16 -11.18
N TYR A 232 -3.10 1.49 -11.36
CA TYR A 232 -2.76 2.13 -12.63
C TYR A 232 -1.29 1.89 -12.99
N ARG A 233 -0.36 2.09 -12.04
CA ARG A 233 1.07 1.84 -12.25
C ARG A 233 1.37 0.38 -12.61
N ARG A 234 0.70 -0.59 -11.97
CA ARG A 234 0.84 -2.02 -12.29
C ARG A 234 0.41 -2.34 -13.71
N LEU A 235 -0.65 -1.70 -14.21
CA LEU A 235 -1.11 -1.88 -15.59
C LEU A 235 -0.20 -1.20 -16.62
N GLN A 236 0.51 -0.13 -16.24
CA GLN A 236 1.49 0.54 -17.10
C GLN A 236 2.87 -0.17 -17.09
N ALA A 237 3.15 -0.98 -16.08
CA ALA A 237 4.37 -1.77 -16.05
C ALA A 237 4.37 -2.75 -17.23
N LYS A 238 5.46 -2.76 -18.00
CA LYS A 238 5.66 -3.80 -19.02
C LYS A 238 5.50 -5.15 -18.33
N PRO A 239 4.75 -6.11 -18.90
CA PRO A 239 4.76 -7.46 -18.37
C PRO A 239 6.22 -7.89 -18.30
N ALA A 240 6.64 -8.41 -17.15
CA ALA A 240 8.02 -8.85 -16.96
C ALA A 240 8.38 -9.73 -18.16
N ARG A 241 9.38 -9.32 -18.96
CA ARG A 241 9.89 -10.16 -20.05
C ARG A 241 10.30 -11.48 -19.40
N LYS A 242 9.53 -12.54 -19.66
CA LYS A 242 9.96 -13.90 -19.34
C LYS A 242 11.34 -14.04 -19.99
N ARG A 243 12.36 -14.38 -19.21
CA ARG A 243 13.70 -14.67 -19.73
C ARG A 243 13.50 -15.84 -20.71
N LEU A 244 13.46 -15.54 -22.00
CA LEU A 244 13.52 -16.57 -23.03
C LEU A 244 14.91 -17.19 -22.93
N PRO A 245 15.03 -18.53 -22.85
CA PRO A 245 16.30 -19.20 -23.09
C PRO A 245 16.77 -18.82 -24.50
N GLU A 246 18.07 -18.58 -24.66
CA GLU A 246 18.69 -17.96 -25.83
C GLU A 246 18.65 -18.82 -27.12
N ASP A 247 17.84 -19.88 -27.18
CA ASP A 247 17.88 -20.89 -28.25
C ASP A 247 16.51 -21.44 -28.72
N ALA A 248 15.40 -20.72 -28.46
CA ALA A 248 14.07 -21.17 -28.90
C ALA A 248 13.65 -20.55 -30.24
N SER A 249 13.50 -21.39 -31.27
CA SER A 249 12.93 -21.03 -32.57
C SER A 249 11.44 -20.63 -32.46
N PRO A 250 10.89 -19.84 -33.40
CA PRO A 250 9.64 -19.09 -33.19
C PRO A 250 8.34 -19.90 -33.20
N THR A 251 8.38 -21.23 -33.39
CA THR A 251 7.17 -22.02 -33.71
C THR A 251 6.53 -22.78 -32.56
N ASP A 252 7.11 -22.78 -31.35
CA ASP A 252 6.54 -23.50 -30.20
C ASP A 252 6.42 -22.62 -28.95
N ALA A 253 5.57 -21.59 -29.02
CA ALA A 253 5.19 -20.82 -27.83
C ALA A 253 4.20 -21.61 -26.96
N LYS A 254 4.62 -22.76 -26.40
CA LYS A 254 3.89 -23.41 -25.31
C LYS A 254 4.03 -22.56 -24.05
N LYS A 255 2.89 -22.10 -23.55
CA LYS A 255 2.73 -21.33 -22.31
C LYS A 255 3.55 -21.96 -21.17
N THR A 256 4.70 -21.38 -20.86
CA THR A 256 5.47 -21.75 -19.67
C THR A 256 4.66 -21.32 -18.45
N LYS A 257 4.06 -22.31 -17.76
CA LYS A 257 3.31 -22.12 -16.51
C LYS A 257 4.29 -21.76 -15.39
N ASP A 258 3.86 -20.88 -14.50
CA ASP A 258 4.67 -20.39 -13.39
C ASP A 258 5.09 -21.57 -12.49
N ALA A 259 6.36 -21.60 -12.07
CA ALA A 259 6.98 -22.69 -11.31
C ALA A 259 6.55 -22.70 -9.83
N TYR A 260 5.26 -22.51 -9.57
CA TYR A 260 4.64 -22.74 -8.27
C TYR A 260 3.51 -23.76 -8.49
N GLY A 261 3.79 -25.03 -8.18
CA GLY A 261 2.89 -26.18 -8.40
C GLY A 261 3.28 -27.09 -9.57
N CYS A 262 3.05 -28.40 -9.38
CA CYS A 262 3.17 -29.54 -10.32
C CYS A 262 3.96 -29.32 -11.62
N VAL A 263 5.28 -29.11 -11.50
CA VAL A 263 6.19 -28.91 -12.65
C VAL A 263 6.44 -30.22 -13.43
N ASN A 264 6.25 -31.38 -12.79
CA ASN A 264 6.32 -32.71 -13.42
C ASN A 264 4.96 -33.39 -13.34
N SER A 265 4.04 -33.00 -14.21
CA SER A 265 2.67 -33.56 -14.22
C SER A 265 2.55 -34.87 -14.98
N ASP A 266 3.52 -35.19 -15.84
CA ASP A 266 3.48 -36.36 -16.71
C ASP A 266 4.09 -37.57 -16.01
N PRO A 267 3.32 -38.65 -15.77
CA PRO A 267 3.85 -39.87 -15.18
C PRO A 267 4.88 -40.52 -16.11
N VAL A 268 6.06 -40.81 -15.56
CA VAL A 268 7.14 -41.52 -16.25
C VAL A 268 6.74 -43.00 -16.39
N LEU A 269 7.00 -43.59 -17.55
CA LEU A 269 6.77 -45.02 -17.76
C LEU A 269 7.72 -45.83 -16.87
N PRO A 270 7.26 -46.95 -16.27
CA PRO A 270 8.12 -47.85 -15.52
C PRO A 270 9.32 -48.34 -16.35
N PRO A 271 10.49 -48.59 -15.74
CA PRO A 271 11.66 -49.11 -16.45
C PRO A 271 11.34 -50.44 -17.15
N GLY A 272 11.56 -50.50 -18.46
CA GLY A 272 11.28 -51.68 -19.29
C GLY A 272 9.90 -51.69 -19.97
N GLU A 273 9.03 -50.74 -19.67
CA GLU A 273 7.75 -50.58 -20.38
C GLU A 273 7.87 -49.60 -21.55
N THR A 274 7.32 -49.98 -22.70
CA THR A 274 7.20 -49.11 -23.87
C THR A 274 5.78 -48.59 -24.03
N LYS A 275 5.61 -47.51 -24.80
CA LYS A 275 4.27 -47.00 -25.17
C LYS A 275 3.40 -48.08 -25.84
N GLN A 276 4.03 -49.00 -26.55
CA GLN A 276 3.36 -50.11 -27.22
C GLN A 276 2.78 -51.11 -26.22
N MET A 277 3.57 -51.49 -25.20
CA MET A 277 3.10 -52.38 -24.13
C MET A 277 1.96 -51.76 -23.32
N GLN A 278 2.00 -50.45 -23.07
CA GLN A 278 0.90 -49.72 -22.42
C GLN A 278 -0.40 -49.79 -23.23
N LYS A 279 -0.30 -49.64 -24.56
CA LYS A 279 -1.45 -49.77 -25.47
C LYS A 279 -2.01 -51.19 -25.51
N GLU A 280 -1.15 -52.21 -25.50
CA GLU A 280 -1.57 -53.62 -25.45
C GLU A 280 -2.34 -53.93 -24.16
N LYS A 281 -1.87 -53.43 -23.02
CA LYS A 281 -2.57 -53.55 -21.72
C LYS A 281 -3.91 -52.79 -21.72
N GLN A 282 -3.99 -51.62 -22.37
CA GLN A 282 -5.24 -50.89 -22.57
C GLN A 282 -6.24 -51.70 -23.42
N GLU A 283 -5.81 -52.27 -24.53
CA GLU A 283 -6.64 -53.11 -25.39
C GLU A 283 -7.11 -54.38 -24.66
N GLU A 284 -6.28 -54.94 -23.79
CA GLU A 284 -6.66 -56.05 -22.92
C GLU A 284 -7.76 -55.65 -21.93
N LEU A 285 -7.65 -54.49 -21.27
CA LEU A 285 -8.71 -53.95 -20.42
C LEU A 285 -10.02 -53.75 -21.20
N LEU A 286 -9.97 -53.21 -22.41
CA LEU A 286 -11.17 -53.06 -23.25
C LEU A 286 -11.82 -54.40 -23.59
N LYS A 287 -11.01 -55.42 -23.92
CA LYS A 287 -11.51 -56.78 -24.17
C LYS A 287 -12.16 -57.37 -22.91
N MET A 288 -11.52 -57.23 -21.75
CA MET A 288 -12.07 -57.70 -20.47
C MET A 288 -13.41 -57.02 -20.15
N PHE A 289 -13.53 -55.72 -20.44
CA PHE A 289 -14.78 -54.98 -20.29
C PHE A 289 -15.88 -55.48 -21.24
N MET A 290 -15.57 -55.64 -22.53
CA MET A 290 -16.50 -56.14 -23.55
C MET A 290 -17.02 -57.55 -23.24
N HIS A 291 -16.14 -58.42 -22.72
CA HIS A 291 -16.49 -59.79 -22.36
C HIS A 291 -17.10 -59.93 -20.96
N LYS A 292 -17.27 -58.83 -20.21
CA LYS A 292 -17.74 -58.81 -18.81
C LYS A 292 -16.95 -59.77 -17.91
N ASP A 293 -15.63 -59.76 -18.09
CA ASP A 293 -14.73 -60.57 -17.28
C ASP A 293 -14.82 -60.16 -15.81
N LYS A 294 -14.74 -61.13 -14.90
CA LYS A 294 -14.87 -60.94 -13.45
C LYS A 294 -13.53 -61.09 -12.73
N ASP A 295 -12.42 -61.23 -13.45
CA ASP A 295 -11.09 -61.29 -12.84
C ASP A 295 -10.64 -59.91 -12.31
N ALA A 296 -11.19 -59.55 -11.15
CA ALA A 296 -10.94 -58.27 -10.48
C ALA A 296 -9.45 -58.04 -10.18
N LYS A 297 -8.70 -59.08 -9.83
CA LYS A 297 -7.26 -58.97 -9.52
C LYS A 297 -6.43 -58.62 -10.74
N LYS A 298 -6.81 -59.16 -11.90
CA LYS A 298 -6.16 -58.87 -13.17
C LYS A 298 -6.54 -57.47 -13.67
N ILE A 299 -7.81 -57.08 -13.53
CA ILE A 299 -8.28 -55.72 -13.85
C ILE A 299 -7.54 -54.68 -13.00
N GLU A 300 -7.48 -54.87 -11.69
CA GLU A 300 -6.78 -53.95 -10.77
C GLU A 300 -5.31 -53.79 -11.15
N ARG A 301 -4.61 -54.90 -11.40
CA ARG A 301 -3.20 -54.87 -11.84
C ARG A 301 -3.03 -54.08 -13.13
N LEU A 302 -3.83 -54.38 -14.15
CA LEU A 302 -3.76 -53.70 -15.44
C LEU A 302 -4.11 -52.21 -15.32
N MET A 303 -5.07 -51.84 -14.46
CA MET A 303 -5.43 -50.45 -14.18
C MET A 303 -4.28 -49.68 -13.52
N VAL A 304 -3.54 -50.29 -12.59
CA VAL A 304 -2.35 -49.68 -11.98
C VAL A 304 -1.22 -49.53 -13.00
N GLU A 305 -0.95 -50.58 -13.78
CA GLU A 305 0.12 -50.56 -14.77
C GLU A 305 -0.14 -49.54 -15.88
N THR A 306 -1.40 -49.34 -16.27
CA THR A 306 -1.79 -48.37 -17.32
C THR A 306 -2.04 -46.95 -16.82
N PHE A 307 -1.86 -46.69 -15.51
CA PHE A 307 -2.01 -45.36 -14.91
C PHE A 307 -1.26 -44.25 -15.66
N PRO A 308 -0.02 -44.45 -16.16
CA PRO A 308 0.67 -43.41 -16.90
C PRO A 308 -0.03 -43.00 -18.20
N SER A 309 -0.75 -43.91 -18.84
CA SER A 309 -1.51 -43.64 -20.07
C SER A 309 -2.87 -43.02 -19.76
N GLN A 310 -3.60 -43.57 -18.77
CA GLN A 310 -4.86 -43.00 -18.28
C GLN A 310 -4.70 -41.51 -17.90
N ARG A 311 -3.72 -41.21 -17.06
CA ARG A 311 -3.45 -39.82 -16.62
C ARG A 311 -3.05 -38.93 -17.78
N ARG A 312 -2.27 -39.43 -18.73
CA ARG A 312 -1.89 -38.67 -19.94
C ARG A 312 -3.11 -38.34 -20.77
N ASP A 313 -4.02 -39.29 -20.98
CA ASP A 313 -5.24 -39.07 -21.75
C ASP A 313 -6.19 -38.08 -21.06
N ILE A 314 -6.35 -38.18 -19.74
CA ILE A 314 -7.17 -37.26 -18.94
C ILE A 314 -6.57 -35.84 -18.93
N MET A 315 -5.24 -35.72 -18.87
CA MET A 315 -4.56 -34.43 -18.83
C MET A 315 -4.33 -33.83 -20.24
N SER A 316 -4.46 -34.63 -21.29
CA SER A 316 -4.19 -34.23 -22.68
C SER A 316 -5.39 -33.53 -23.30
N GLY A 317 -5.55 -32.23 -23.00
CA GLY A 317 -6.36 -31.31 -23.81
C GLY A 317 -7.85 -31.69 -23.92
N PRO A 318 -8.59 -31.19 -24.93
CA PRO A 318 -10.06 -31.21 -24.95
C PRO A 318 -10.61 -32.58 -25.40
N LYS A 319 -10.14 -33.69 -24.81
CA LYS A 319 -10.87 -34.96 -24.90
C LYS A 319 -12.14 -34.81 -24.07
N ASP A 320 -13.28 -35.13 -24.67
CA ASP A 320 -14.53 -35.15 -23.92
C ASP A 320 -14.59 -36.39 -23.01
N THR A 321 -15.41 -36.31 -21.96
CA THR A 321 -15.61 -37.41 -20.99
C THR A 321 -16.08 -38.68 -21.70
N GLU A 322 -16.89 -38.54 -22.76
CA GLU A 322 -17.36 -39.66 -23.57
C GLU A 322 -16.23 -40.38 -24.34
N GLU A 323 -15.19 -39.66 -24.74
CA GLU A 323 -14.03 -40.26 -25.42
C GLU A 323 -13.15 -41.00 -24.41
N ILE A 324 -12.96 -40.42 -23.22
CA ILE A 324 -12.22 -41.07 -22.13
C ILE A 324 -12.96 -42.34 -21.66
N LEU A 325 -14.29 -42.32 -21.61
CA LEU A 325 -15.10 -43.50 -21.28
C LEU A 325 -14.92 -44.64 -22.29
N LYS A 326 -14.76 -44.33 -23.58
CA LYS A 326 -14.51 -45.35 -24.62
C LYS A 326 -13.12 -45.99 -24.47
N ASP A 327 -12.12 -45.17 -24.13
CA ASP A 327 -10.72 -45.60 -23.99
C ASP A 327 -10.46 -46.32 -22.65
N TRP A 328 -11.18 -45.93 -21.58
CA TRP A 328 -10.94 -46.35 -20.20
C TRP A 328 -12.25 -46.61 -19.43
N PRO A 329 -13.06 -47.60 -19.83
CA PRO A 329 -14.40 -47.77 -19.28
C PRO A 329 -14.41 -48.17 -17.79
N PHE A 330 -13.36 -48.84 -17.31
CA PHE A 330 -13.20 -49.20 -15.89
C PHE A 330 -12.94 -48.00 -14.98
N LEU A 331 -12.54 -46.83 -15.49
CA LEU A 331 -12.43 -45.60 -14.66
C LEU A 331 -13.80 -45.07 -14.19
N PHE A 332 -14.88 -45.51 -14.83
CA PHE A 332 -16.25 -45.05 -14.57
C PHE A 332 -17.10 -46.13 -13.89
N GLN A 333 -16.46 -47.19 -13.41
CA GLN A 333 -17.11 -48.22 -12.59
C GLN A 333 -16.65 -48.07 -11.15
N GLU A 334 -17.59 -48.24 -10.23
CA GLU A 334 -17.30 -48.33 -8.80
C GLU A 334 -16.83 -49.77 -8.52
N ASN A 335 -15.68 -49.90 -7.84
CA ASN A 335 -15.09 -51.19 -7.48
C ASN A 335 -15.91 -51.93 -6.41
#